data_AF-A0A357LF80-F1
#
_entry.id   AF-A0A357LF80-F1
#
_cell.length_a   1.000
_cell.length_b   1.000
_cell.length_c   1.000
_cell.angle_alpha   90.00
_cell.angle_beta   90.00
_cell.angle_gamma   90.00
#
_symmetry.space_group_name_H-M   'P 1'
#
loop_
_entity.id
_entity.type
_entity.pdbx_description
1 polymer ?
#
loop_
_entity_poly.entity_id
_entity_poly.type
_entity_poly.pdbx_seq_one_letter_code
_entity_poly.pdbx_strand_id
1 'polypeptide(L)'
;DLAVPNNRVLNIVGDGAQEATGGEIWMADVTGDGAGDLIIGRPNFRAAAPDRIGAGALTIIVGGPALRTLATNGATLDLRAPPPSVRIVTLVGAATLDRLGFWMRTGDITGDGVDDIAVGADQEDTGGAVNSGAVYVIRGGPHLDANLTVDLAGFGATALDGRIFRVLPPPGSADYHFGATVALADLDGNRRAELIASASLNRAGGVLLAEGAPPGSAVGSGGNPGGSVFILWDDNLPAGALWPANLTFTMGALPISQTRIDGGSVAGQYTNDRFGEEILGGLDYNGDAAPDVFFGDITGQATGRDAAGVGHVFFTAARLKNRSFTMSAPPVDIALTTIFGPSAGAIFSDTAAHGDFDNDGIDDLAVSSPTASPFGRVSAGIMHVIWGRSGNWPAVVDLLDARKPSPALLRITDIFGARGDVSASDRGDTLMYSAASADMDRDGRDDLIVNEMRGNGVSPAATDVGNLLVIGGAAIPKQ
;
A
#
# COMPACT_ATOMS: atom_id res chain seq x y z
N ASP A 1 -12.94 3.27 -20.32
CA ASP A 1 -13.38 2.54 -21.53
C ASP A 1 -12.22 2.46 -22.53
N LEU A 2 -11.63 1.28 -22.70
CA LEU A 2 -10.59 1.03 -23.71
C LEU A 2 -11.14 1.11 -25.16
N ALA A 3 -12.45 1.31 -25.34
CA ALA A 3 -13.07 1.56 -26.63
C ALA A 3 -12.92 3.00 -27.13
N VAL A 4 -12.28 3.90 -26.38
CA VAL A 4 -11.78 5.17 -26.94
C VAL A 4 -10.49 4.84 -27.70
N PRO A 5 -10.42 4.99 -29.04
CA PRO A 5 -9.21 4.73 -29.79
C PRO A 5 -8.17 5.83 -29.50
N ASN A 6 -7.54 5.74 -28.33
CA ASN A 6 -6.37 6.53 -27.98
C ASN A 6 -5.14 5.70 -28.31
N ASN A 7 -4.49 6.12 -29.39
CA ASN A 7 -3.17 5.70 -29.88
C ASN A 7 -2.02 5.99 -28.89
N ARG A 8 -2.27 6.00 -27.57
CA ARG A 8 -1.31 6.36 -26.52
C ARG A 8 -1.38 5.48 -25.27
N VAL A 9 -1.92 4.26 -25.39
CA VAL A 9 -1.96 3.30 -24.29
C VAL A 9 -0.93 2.20 -24.55
N LEU A 10 -0.04 1.97 -23.58
CA LEU A 10 0.83 0.80 -23.56
C LEU A 10 0.11 -0.32 -22.81
N ASN A 11 -0.16 -1.43 -23.49
CA ASN A 11 -0.64 -2.64 -22.83
C ASN A 11 0.56 -3.45 -22.35
N ILE A 12 0.55 -3.89 -21.10
CA ILE A 12 1.58 -4.79 -20.56
C ILE A 12 0.90 -6.10 -20.20
N VAL A 13 1.46 -7.21 -20.66
CA VAL A 13 0.95 -8.56 -20.39
C VAL A 13 2.03 -9.39 -19.70
N GLY A 14 1.65 -10.10 -18.64
CA GLY A 14 2.56 -10.99 -17.92
C GLY A 14 2.70 -12.38 -18.56
N ASP A 15 3.26 -13.32 -17.81
CA ASP A 15 3.83 -14.53 -18.41
C ASP A 15 2.85 -15.71 -18.49
N GLY A 16 1.77 -15.70 -17.71
CA GLY A 16 0.83 -16.82 -17.65
C GLY A 16 -0.59 -16.45 -17.25
N ALA A 17 -1.51 -17.42 -17.41
CA ALA A 17 -2.86 -17.27 -16.91
C ALA A 17 -2.86 -17.26 -15.37
N GLN A 18 -3.76 -16.48 -14.78
CA GLN A 18 -3.94 -16.36 -13.32
C GLN A 18 -2.68 -15.91 -12.54
N GLU A 19 -1.69 -15.35 -13.23
CA GLU A 19 -0.47 -14.81 -12.61
C GLU A 19 -0.72 -13.57 -11.74
N ALA A 20 -1.86 -12.90 -11.94
CA ALA A 20 -2.18 -11.62 -11.31
C ALA A 20 -1.09 -10.56 -11.54
N THR A 21 -0.54 -10.49 -12.76
CA THR A 21 0.40 -9.46 -13.19
C THR A 21 -0.22 -8.07 -13.02
N GLY A 22 0.45 -7.20 -12.27
CA GLY A 22 -0.10 -5.89 -11.94
C GLY A 22 -1.24 -5.96 -10.92
N GLY A 23 -1.30 -7.04 -10.12
CA GLY A 23 -2.14 -7.09 -8.93
C GLY A 23 -1.79 -5.99 -7.92
N GLU A 24 -0.53 -5.55 -7.95
CA GLU A 24 -0.07 -4.28 -7.38
C GLU A 24 0.86 -3.60 -8.40
N ILE A 25 0.76 -2.27 -8.54
CA ILE A 25 1.64 -1.46 -9.40
C ILE A 25 2.10 -0.20 -8.66
N TRP A 26 3.30 0.26 -8.96
CA TRP A 26 3.85 1.49 -8.39
C TRP A 26 4.79 2.16 -9.39
N MET A 27 5.00 3.47 -9.25
CA MET A 27 5.91 4.24 -10.08
C MET A 27 6.78 5.15 -9.22
N ALA A 28 8.09 5.09 -9.45
CA ALA A 28 9.11 5.84 -8.70
C ALA A 28 10.42 5.88 -9.50
N ASP A 29 11.32 6.82 -9.22
CA ASP A 29 12.66 6.84 -9.84
C ASP A 29 13.62 5.96 -9.04
N VAL A 30 13.54 4.65 -9.26
CA VAL A 30 14.35 3.67 -8.52
C VAL A 30 15.71 3.45 -9.19
N THR A 31 15.92 3.96 -10.39
CA THR A 31 17.23 3.95 -11.06
C THR A 31 18.06 5.20 -10.76
N GLY A 32 17.42 6.29 -10.33
CA GLY A 32 18.04 7.59 -10.06
C GLY A 32 18.37 8.37 -11.33
N ASP A 33 17.65 8.11 -12.43
CA ASP A 33 17.89 8.73 -13.74
C ASP A 33 16.99 9.94 -14.03
N GLY A 34 16.08 10.27 -13.11
CA GLY A 34 15.11 11.34 -13.18
C GLY A 34 13.81 10.97 -13.92
N ALA A 35 13.63 9.72 -14.35
CA ALA A 35 12.40 9.21 -14.93
C ALA A 35 11.71 8.22 -13.99
N GLY A 36 10.38 8.26 -13.94
CA GLY A 36 9.62 7.24 -13.22
C GLY A 36 9.75 5.86 -13.88
N ASP A 37 10.21 4.89 -13.12
CA ASP A 37 10.26 3.48 -13.45
C ASP A 37 8.96 2.79 -13.03
N LEU A 38 8.48 1.83 -13.84
CA LEU A 38 7.27 1.09 -13.52
C LEU A 38 7.62 -0.20 -12.76
N ILE A 39 7.07 -0.34 -11.56
CA ILE A 39 7.25 -1.48 -10.70
C ILE A 39 5.94 -2.29 -10.71
N ILE A 40 6.04 -3.60 -10.91
CA ILE A 40 4.90 -4.49 -11.11
C ILE A 40 5.03 -5.71 -10.19
N GLY A 41 4.06 -5.87 -9.29
CA GLY A 41 3.86 -7.06 -8.50
C GLY A 41 3.21 -8.17 -9.31
N ARG A 42 3.71 -9.40 -9.16
CA ARG A 42 3.28 -10.59 -9.90
C ARG A 42 3.16 -11.78 -8.93
N PRO A 43 2.27 -11.73 -7.93
CA PRO A 43 2.29 -12.65 -6.79
C PRO A 43 2.09 -14.11 -7.17
N ASN A 44 1.41 -14.42 -8.27
CA ASN A 44 1.25 -15.80 -8.74
C ASN A 44 2.27 -16.21 -9.82
N PHE A 45 3.33 -15.43 -10.02
CA PHE A 45 4.39 -15.76 -10.97
C PHE A 45 4.97 -17.15 -10.73
N ARG A 46 5.16 -17.89 -11.83
CA ARG A 46 5.70 -19.25 -11.85
C ARG A 46 7.08 -19.25 -12.50
N ALA A 47 8.11 -19.51 -11.70
CA ALA A 47 9.45 -19.76 -12.22
C ALA A 47 9.49 -21.16 -12.86
N ALA A 48 10.10 -21.31 -14.04
CA ALA A 48 10.13 -22.58 -14.77
C ALA A 48 11.32 -23.51 -14.39
N ALA A 49 12.40 -22.97 -13.80
CA ALA A 49 13.62 -23.72 -13.49
C ALA A 49 14.33 -23.19 -12.23
N PRO A 50 14.26 -23.92 -11.08
CA PRO A 50 13.33 -25.02 -10.84
C PRO A 50 11.88 -24.54 -10.91
N ASP A 51 10.96 -25.47 -11.20
CA ASP A 51 9.53 -25.16 -11.26
C ASP A 51 9.01 -24.74 -9.87
N ARG A 52 8.57 -23.49 -9.75
CA ARG A 52 7.99 -22.93 -8.51
C ARG A 52 6.72 -22.15 -8.83
N ILE A 53 5.59 -22.82 -8.68
CA ILE A 53 4.25 -22.23 -8.87
C ILE A 53 4.01 -21.20 -7.77
N GLY A 54 3.53 -20.00 -8.14
CA GLY A 54 3.20 -18.97 -7.16
C GLY A 54 4.38 -18.49 -6.30
N ALA A 55 5.62 -18.65 -6.79
CA ALA A 55 6.77 -18.04 -6.12
C ALA A 55 6.65 -16.53 -6.04
N GLY A 56 5.95 -15.95 -7.02
CA GLY A 56 5.79 -14.52 -7.15
C GLY A 56 7.02 -13.86 -7.76
N ALA A 57 6.83 -12.64 -8.24
CA ALA A 57 7.90 -11.82 -8.77
C ALA A 57 7.63 -10.33 -8.58
N LEU A 58 8.71 -9.57 -8.50
CA LEU A 58 8.74 -8.13 -8.68
C LEU A 58 9.40 -7.83 -10.02
N THR A 59 8.75 -7.07 -10.89
CA THR A 59 9.32 -6.64 -12.18
C THR A 59 9.47 -5.12 -12.20
N ILE A 60 10.67 -4.63 -12.48
CA ILE A 60 10.99 -3.21 -12.65
C ILE A 60 11.23 -3.00 -14.14
N ILE A 61 10.47 -2.09 -14.74
CA ILE A 61 10.60 -1.69 -16.13
C ILE A 61 11.11 -0.26 -16.14
N VAL A 62 12.33 -0.07 -16.65
CA VAL A 62 13.00 1.24 -16.60
C VAL A 62 12.24 2.26 -17.45
N GLY A 63 11.95 3.40 -16.84
CA GLY A 63 11.32 4.55 -17.46
C GLY A 63 12.18 5.10 -18.58
N GLY A 64 11.57 5.49 -19.71
CA GLY A 64 12.37 6.11 -20.76
C GLY A 64 11.74 6.23 -22.15
N PRO A 65 12.53 6.68 -23.14
CA PRO A 65 12.07 6.88 -24.51
C PRO A 65 11.50 5.62 -25.17
N ALA A 66 12.02 4.43 -24.81
CA ALA A 66 11.54 3.17 -25.34
C ALA A 66 10.07 2.90 -24.95
N LEU A 67 9.73 3.04 -23.66
CA LEU A 67 8.35 2.88 -23.18
C LEU A 67 7.41 3.94 -23.77
N ARG A 68 7.86 5.21 -23.84
CA ARG A 68 7.08 6.28 -24.49
C ARG A 68 6.78 6.00 -25.95
N THR A 69 7.73 5.41 -26.67
CA THR A 69 7.57 5.01 -28.08
C THR A 69 6.56 3.87 -28.20
N LEU A 70 6.64 2.85 -27.33
CA LEU A 70 5.67 1.76 -27.30
C LEU A 70 4.25 2.28 -27.02
N ALA A 71 4.11 3.16 -26.01
CA ALA A 71 2.83 3.79 -25.68
C ALA A 71 2.24 4.58 -26.86
N THR A 72 3.05 5.44 -27.50
CA THR A 72 2.63 6.25 -28.66
C THR A 72 2.23 5.42 -29.88
N ASN A 73 2.72 4.18 -29.96
CA ASN A 73 2.35 3.25 -31.03
C ASN A 73 1.16 2.35 -30.65
N GLY A 74 0.61 2.48 -29.45
CA GLY A 74 -0.43 1.58 -28.94
C GLY A 74 0.06 0.13 -28.84
N ALA A 75 1.35 -0.08 -28.60
CA ALA A 75 1.96 -1.41 -28.60
C ALA A 75 1.59 -2.21 -27.35
N THR A 76 1.75 -3.53 -27.45
CA THR A 76 1.72 -4.44 -26.30
C THR A 76 3.15 -4.85 -25.95
N LEU A 77 3.54 -4.68 -24.69
CA LEU A 77 4.76 -5.21 -24.10
C LEU A 77 4.46 -6.56 -23.42
N ASP A 78 5.04 -7.63 -23.95
CA ASP A 78 4.96 -8.97 -23.39
C ASP A 78 6.18 -9.23 -22.51
N LEU A 79 5.98 -9.45 -21.21
CA LEU A 79 7.07 -9.63 -20.24
C LEU A 79 7.88 -10.91 -20.46
N ARG A 80 7.36 -11.89 -21.22
CA ARG A 80 8.09 -13.12 -21.58
C ARG A 80 9.16 -12.91 -22.63
N ALA A 81 8.96 -11.90 -23.47
CA ALA A 81 9.80 -11.61 -24.62
C ALA A 81 9.86 -10.09 -24.86
N PRO A 82 10.35 -9.31 -23.87
CA PRO A 82 10.41 -7.87 -24.00
C PRO A 82 11.36 -7.48 -25.16
N PRO A 83 11.07 -6.41 -25.91
CA PRO A 83 11.99 -5.90 -26.91
C PRO A 83 13.34 -5.53 -26.28
N PRO A 84 14.49 -5.74 -26.99
CA PRO A 84 15.81 -5.41 -26.43
C PRO A 84 16.02 -3.94 -26.03
N SER A 85 15.16 -3.04 -26.53
CA SER A 85 15.15 -1.62 -26.19
C SER A 85 14.53 -1.30 -24.83
N VAL A 86 13.81 -2.24 -24.22
CA VAL A 86 13.21 -2.09 -22.89
C VAL A 86 14.14 -2.77 -21.88
N ARG A 87 14.47 -2.05 -20.81
CA ARG A 87 15.33 -2.55 -19.73
C ARG A 87 14.45 -3.06 -18.60
N ILE A 88 14.66 -4.30 -18.18
CA ILE A 88 13.82 -4.98 -17.18
C ILE A 88 14.69 -5.71 -16.17
N VAL A 89 14.41 -5.45 -14.89
CA VAL A 89 14.91 -6.26 -13.77
C VAL A 89 13.76 -7.06 -13.18
N THR A 90 13.92 -8.37 -13.05
CA THR A 90 12.92 -9.26 -12.42
C THR A 90 13.54 -9.93 -11.20
N LEU A 91 12.93 -9.76 -10.03
CA LEU A 91 13.22 -10.56 -8.84
C LEU A 91 12.18 -11.66 -8.75
N VAL A 92 12.64 -12.89 -8.55
CA VAL A 92 11.80 -14.09 -8.43
C VAL A 92 11.81 -14.56 -6.98
N GLY A 93 10.63 -14.82 -6.41
CA GLY A 93 10.48 -15.27 -5.02
C GLY A 93 11.19 -16.60 -4.74
N ALA A 94 11.49 -16.86 -3.47
CA ALA A 94 12.46 -17.89 -3.09
C ALA A 94 11.94 -19.33 -3.26
N ALA A 95 10.68 -19.61 -2.92
CA ALA A 95 10.08 -20.93 -2.99
C ALA A 95 8.66 -20.90 -3.59
N THR A 96 8.12 -22.09 -3.83
CA THR A 96 6.75 -22.31 -4.32
C THR A 96 5.74 -21.71 -3.34
N LEU A 97 4.79 -20.92 -3.84
CA LEU A 97 3.72 -20.27 -3.09
C LEU A 97 4.13 -19.13 -2.13
N ASP A 98 5.37 -18.63 -2.16
CA ASP A 98 5.80 -17.52 -1.29
C ASP A 98 5.16 -16.16 -1.65
N ARG A 99 4.64 -16.04 -2.89
CA ARG A 99 3.96 -14.85 -3.43
C ARG A 99 4.74 -13.53 -3.32
N LEU A 100 6.02 -13.50 -3.67
CA LEU A 100 6.76 -12.24 -3.81
C LEU A 100 6.02 -11.27 -4.76
N GLY A 101 5.98 -9.99 -4.39
CA GLY A 101 5.29 -8.97 -5.18
C GLY A 101 3.79 -8.90 -4.88
N PHE A 102 3.37 -9.41 -3.72
CA PHE A 102 1.99 -9.27 -3.24
C PHE A 102 1.64 -7.82 -2.89
N TRP A 103 2.61 -7.09 -2.34
CA TRP A 103 2.53 -5.66 -2.07
C TRP A 103 3.91 -5.03 -2.19
N MET A 104 3.96 -3.74 -2.53
CA MET A 104 5.21 -2.99 -2.63
C MET A 104 5.00 -1.49 -2.48
N ARG A 105 6.01 -0.80 -1.97
CA ARG A 105 6.09 0.66 -1.90
C ARG A 105 7.54 1.09 -2.05
N THR A 106 7.74 2.37 -2.37
CA THR A 106 9.08 2.96 -2.48
C THR A 106 9.30 4.07 -1.47
N GLY A 107 10.56 4.40 -1.25
CA GLY A 107 11.03 5.52 -0.44
C GLY A 107 12.54 5.40 -0.22
N ASP A 108 13.21 6.50 0.12
CA ASP A 108 14.67 6.54 0.24
C ASP A 108 15.14 6.12 1.65
N ILE A 109 15.31 4.82 1.90
CA ILE A 109 15.81 4.29 3.18
C ILE A 109 17.33 4.49 3.34
N THR A 110 18.03 4.75 2.22
CA THR A 110 19.47 5.01 2.25
C THR A 110 19.86 6.46 2.49
N GLY A 111 18.96 7.41 2.23
CA GLY A 111 19.19 8.85 2.26
C GLY A 111 20.06 9.35 1.11
N ASP A 112 20.14 8.62 0.00
CA ASP A 112 20.97 8.99 -1.15
C ASP A 112 20.22 9.76 -2.25
N GLY A 113 18.93 10.01 -2.05
CA GLY A 113 18.04 10.73 -2.95
C GLY A 113 17.46 9.87 -4.07
N VAL A 114 17.67 8.56 -4.05
CA VAL A 114 17.06 7.60 -4.98
C VAL A 114 16.04 6.75 -4.23
N ASP A 115 14.88 6.51 -4.84
CA ASP A 115 13.85 5.66 -4.24
C ASP A 115 14.33 4.20 -4.15
N ASP A 116 14.28 3.65 -2.94
CA ASP A 116 14.45 2.21 -2.70
C ASP A 116 13.08 1.50 -2.74
N ILE A 117 13.07 0.17 -2.76
CA ILE A 117 11.84 -0.62 -2.94
C ILE A 117 11.68 -1.58 -1.76
N ALA A 118 10.54 -1.54 -1.06
CA ALA A 118 10.11 -2.60 -0.17
C ALA A 118 9.07 -3.48 -0.87
N VAL A 119 9.21 -4.80 -0.78
CA VAL A 119 8.30 -5.77 -1.38
C VAL A 119 8.01 -6.94 -0.44
N GLY A 120 6.73 -7.29 -0.31
CA GLY A 120 6.27 -8.43 0.48
C GLY A 120 6.30 -9.75 -0.29
N ALA A 121 6.71 -10.82 0.39
CA ALA A 121 6.46 -12.21 0.06
C ALA A 121 5.60 -12.79 1.18
N ASP A 122 4.30 -12.51 1.13
CA ASP A 122 3.43 -12.63 2.31
C ASP A 122 3.23 -14.08 2.74
N GLN A 123 3.46 -15.06 1.88
CA GLN A 123 3.35 -16.48 2.21
C GLN A 123 4.71 -17.18 2.38
N GLU A 124 5.82 -16.44 2.43
CA GLU A 124 7.13 -17.06 2.66
C GLU A 124 7.17 -17.82 4.01
N ASP A 125 7.59 -19.08 3.94
CA ASP A 125 7.78 -19.95 5.09
C ASP A 125 9.14 -19.66 5.75
N THR A 126 9.14 -19.08 6.95
CA THR A 126 10.37 -18.64 7.64
C THR A 126 10.50 -19.31 9.01
N GLY A 127 11.71 -19.73 9.37
CA GLY A 127 11.99 -20.33 10.69
C GLY A 127 11.16 -21.59 11.01
N GLY A 128 10.62 -22.27 9.99
CA GLY A 128 9.73 -23.44 10.14
C GLY A 128 8.25 -23.11 10.40
N ALA A 129 7.87 -21.83 10.39
CA ALA A 129 6.49 -21.38 10.46
C ALA A 129 5.92 -21.23 9.04
N VAL A 130 4.71 -21.77 8.82
CA VAL A 130 4.02 -21.68 7.53
C VAL A 130 3.40 -20.29 7.33
N ASN A 131 3.41 -19.77 6.10
CA ASN A 131 2.83 -18.47 5.73
C ASN A 131 3.22 -17.33 6.70
N SER A 132 4.44 -17.38 7.22
CA SER A 132 4.89 -16.37 8.17
C SER A 132 5.09 -15.02 7.50
N GLY A 133 5.46 -15.05 6.22
CA GLY A 133 5.76 -13.89 5.40
C GLY A 133 7.18 -13.37 5.59
N ALA A 134 7.65 -12.60 4.60
CA ALA A 134 8.91 -11.89 4.63
C ALA A 134 8.79 -10.58 3.84
N VAL A 135 9.66 -9.62 4.16
CA VAL A 135 9.85 -8.40 3.38
C VAL A 135 11.27 -8.34 2.85
N TYR A 136 11.40 -7.99 1.58
CA TYR A 136 12.68 -7.66 0.96
C TYR A 136 12.75 -6.17 0.70
N VAL A 137 13.88 -5.56 1.00
CA VAL A 137 14.15 -4.17 0.65
C VAL A 137 15.32 -4.13 -0.32
N ILE A 138 15.08 -3.58 -1.50
CA ILE A 138 16.05 -3.44 -2.59
C ILE A 138 16.49 -1.99 -2.65
N ARG A 139 17.80 -1.76 -2.60
CA ARG A 139 18.37 -0.43 -2.79
C ARG A 139 18.15 0.05 -4.22
N GLY A 140 17.78 1.31 -4.39
CA GLY A 140 17.72 2.00 -5.67
C GLY A 140 19.10 2.30 -6.28
N GLY A 141 19.10 2.72 -7.53
CA GLY A 141 20.25 3.31 -8.21
C GLY A 141 20.59 2.66 -9.56
N PRO A 142 21.67 3.10 -10.22
CA PRO A 142 21.94 2.80 -11.63
C PRO A 142 22.15 1.32 -11.98
N HIS A 143 22.37 0.48 -10.97
CA HIS A 143 22.47 -0.97 -11.15
C HIS A 143 21.13 -1.63 -11.53
N LEU A 144 20.00 -0.94 -11.31
CA LEU A 144 18.67 -1.35 -11.74
C LEU A 144 18.36 -0.96 -13.18
N ASP A 145 19.14 -0.08 -13.82
CA ASP A 145 19.13 0.06 -15.29
C ASP A 145 19.87 -1.13 -15.93
N ALA A 146 19.21 -2.28 -15.91
CA ALA A 146 19.76 -3.55 -16.34
C ALA A 146 18.73 -4.42 -17.07
N ASN A 147 19.22 -5.47 -17.72
CA ASN A 147 18.44 -6.63 -18.11
C ASN A 147 18.89 -7.80 -17.23
N LEU A 148 18.23 -7.97 -16.09
CA LEU A 148 18.69 -8.84 -15.01
C LEU A 148 17.53 -9.65 -14.44
N THR A 149 17.75 -10.94 -14.22
CA THR A 149 16.86 -11.76 -13.39
C THR A 149 17.61 -12.18 -12.14
N VAL A 150 17.01 -11.95 -10.98
CA VAL A 150 17.56 -12.28 -9.66
C VAL A 150 16.65 -13.32 -9.02
N ASP A 151 17.22 -14.47 -8.68
CA ASP A 151 16.50 -15.55 -8.01
C ASP A 151 16.76 -15.50 -6.50
N LEU A 152 15.72 -15.21 -5.71
CA LEU A 152 15.84 -15.10 -4.25
C LEU A 152 16.01 -16.47 -3.55
N ALA A 153 15.88 -17.59 -4.26
CA ALA A 153 16.32 -18.89 -3.72
C ALA A 153 17.82 -18.88 -3.38
N GLY A 154 18.60 -18.01 -4.04
CA GLY A 154 20.02 -17.78 -3.77
C GLY A 154 20.31 -16.55 -2.90
N PHE A 155 19.36 -16.09 -2.07
CA PHE A 155 19.53 -14.91 -1.22
C PHE A 155 20.89 -14.91 -0.48
N GLY A 156 21.58 -13.75 -0.50
CA GLY A 156 22.94 -13.61 0.04
C GLY A 156 24.07 -14.04 -0.91
N ALA A 157 23.75 -14.55 -2.10
CA ALA A 157 24.72 -14.91 -3.14
C ALA A 157 24.29 -14.45 -4.55
N THR A 158 23.34 -13.52 -4.63
CA THR A 158 22.82 -13.00 -5.90
C THR A 158 23.58 -11.77 -6.39
N ALA A 159 23.26 -11.30 -7.59
CA ALA A 159 23.82 -10.05 -8.13
C ALA A 159 23.43 -8.80 -7.32
N LEU A 160 22.41 -8.89 -6.46
CA LEU A 160 21.99 -7.81 -5.56
C LEU A 160 22.59 -7.90 -4.17
N ASP A 161 23.49 -8.84 -3.88
CA ASP A 161 24.12 -8.93 -2.56
C ASP A 161 24.79 -7.59 -2.16
N GLY A 162 24.55 -7.19 -0.91
CA GLY A 162 24.88 -5.85 -0.40
C GLY A 162 24.02 -4.68 -0.90
N ARG A 163 23.00 -4.94 -1.72
CA ARG A 163 21.95 -3.99 -2.17
C ARG A 163 20.55 -4.50 -1.90
N ILE A 164 20.43 -5.61 -1.18
CA ILE A 164 19.17 -6.17 -0.74
C ILE A 164 19.34 -6.64 0.70
N PHE A 165 18.34 -6.40 1.53
CA PHE A 165 18.21 -7.06 2.82
C PHE A 165 16.83 -7.69 2.97
N ARG A 166 16.72 -8.65 3.88
CA ARG A 166 15.47 -9.34 4.20
C ARG A 166 15.06 -9.05 5.64
N VAL A 167 13.77 -8.88 5.88
CA VAL A 167 13.19 -8.73 7.21
C VAL A 167 12.19 -9.87 7.44
N LEU A 168 12.37 -10.56 8.56
CA LEU A 168 11.53 -11.67 8.99
C LEU A 168 10.63 -11.24 10.16
N PRO A 169 9.42 -11.79 10.28
CA PRO A 169 8.59 -11.60 11.46
C PRO A 169 9.23 -12.27 12.70
N PRO A 170 8.67 -12.07 13.90
CA PRO A 170 9.13 -12.78 15.09
C PRO A 170 9.10 -14.31 14.92
N PRO A 171 10.00 -15.07 15.58
CA PRO A 171 9.97 -16.53 15.51
C PRO A 171 8.62 -17.10 15.96
N GLY A 172 8.13 -18.13 15.25
CA GLY A 172 6.85 -18.79 15.56
C GLY A 172 5.60 -18.08 14.99
N SER A 173 5.78 -17.11 14.10
CA SER A 173 4.72 -16.33 13.45
C SER A 173 3.99 -17.11 12.33
N ALA A 174 3.46 -18.30 12.63
CA ALA A 174 2.67 -19.05 11.64
C ALA A 174 1.41 -18.26 11.24
N ASP A 175 1.12 -18.23 9.94
CA ASP A 175 -0.01 -17.53 9.31
C ASP A 175 -0.05 -16.01 9.60
N TYR A 176 1.10 -15.40 9.90
CA TYR A 176 1.21 -13.95 10.10
C TYR A 176 1.06 -13.14 8.82
N HIS A 177 1.36 -13.72 7.66
CA HIS A 177 1.38 -12.98 6.41
C HIS A 177 2.19 -11.67 6.48
N PHE A 178 3.34 -11.72 7.15
CA PHE A 178 4.18 -10.53 7.36
C PHE A 178 4.65 -9.95 6.01
N GLY A 179 4.47 -8.65 5.85
CA GLY A 179 4.73 -7.98 4.57
C GLY A 179 3.53 -8.01 3.62
N ALA A 180 2.35 -8.46 4.07
CA ALA A 180 1.11 -8.31 3.32
C ALA A 180 0.86 -6.84 2.98
N THR A 181 1.14 -5.89 3.87
CA THR A 181 1.25 -4.46 3.54
C THR A 181 2.62 -3.95 3.99
N VAL A 182 3.25 -3.15 3.14
CA VAL A 182 4.54 -2.49 3.43
C VAL A 182 4.50 -1.04 3.00
N ALA A 183 5.31 -0.21 3.66
CA ALA A 183 5.59 1.18 3.29
C ALA A 183 7.04 1.55 3.62
N LEU A 184 7.60 2.50 2.88
CA LEU A 184 8.84 3.20 3.22
C LEU A 184 8.49 4.68 3.40
N ALA A 185 8.77 5.23 4.58
CA ALA A 185 8.51 6.63 4.89
C ALA A 185 9.46 7.15 5.97
N ASP A 186 9.90 8.41 5.87
CA ASP A 186 10.70 9.06 6.92
C ASP A 186 9.80 9.44 8.09
N LEU A 187 9.88 8.71 9.19
CA LEU A 187 9.04 8.86 10.38
C LEU A 187 9.71 9.68 11.48
N ASP A 188 11.01 9.96 11.37
CA ASP A 188 11.74 10.77 12.36
C ASP A 188 12.38 12.07 11.82
N GLY A 189 12.13 12.39 10.54
CA GLY A 189 12.51 13.64 9.90
C GLY A 189 13.99 13.70 9.56
N ASN A 190 14.68 12.56 9.49
CA ASN A 190 16.11 12.50 9.23
C ASN A 190 16.47 12.39 7.74
N ARG A 191 15.46 12.39 6.86
CA ARG A 191 15.50 12.18 5.40
C ARG A 191 15.90 10.78 4.97
N ARG A 192 15.77 9.79 5.84
CA ARG A 192 15.88 8.38 5.51
C ARG A 192 14.57 7.73 5.91
N ALA A 193 14.02 6.95 5.00
CA ALA A 193 12.81 6.21 5.26
C ALA A 193 13.06 5.08 6.27
N GLU A 194 12.04 4.81 7.07
CA GLU A 194 11.90 3.57 7.81
C GLU A 194 11.09 2.54 7.03
N LEU A 195 11.35 1.26 7.29
CA LEU A 195 10.49 0.18 6.82
C LEU A 195 9.33 -0.04 7.78
N ILE A 196 8.11 0.10 7.27
CA ILE A 196 6.88 -0.28 7.94
C ILE A 196 6.34 -1.53 7.27
N ALA A 197 6.01 -2.57 8.04
CA ALA A 197 5.44 -3.81 7.53
C ALA A 197 4.36 -4.32 8.48
N SER A 198 3.25 -4.83 7.93
CA SER A 198 2.18 -5.40 8.74
C SER A 198 2.11 -6.92 8.64
N ALA A 199 1.55 -7.53 9.69
CA ALA A 199 1.07 -8.91 9.73
C ALA A 199 -0.47 -8.87 9.76
N SER A 200 -1.06 -8.30 8.72
CA SER A 200 -2.50 -8.13 8.53
C SER A 200 -2.82 -8.30 7.06
N LEU A 201 -3.70 -9.25 6.74
CA LEU A 201 -4.10 -9.53 5.37
C LEU A 201 -5.63 -9.52 5.28
N ASN A 202 -6.17 -8.69 4.40
CA ASN A 202 -7.56 -8.73 3.97
C ASN A 202 -7.69 -8.19 2.54
N ARG A 203 -7.37 -9.02 1.54
CA ARG A 203 -7.39 -8.64 0.13
C ARG A 203 -8.16 -9.63 -0.71
N ALA A 204 -9.16 -9.11 -1.42
CA ALA A 204 -9.93 -9.88 -2.38
C ALA A 204 -9.04 -10.48 -3.49
N GLY A 205 -8.02 -9.75 -3.95
CA GLY A 205 -7.05 -10.27 -4.93
C GLY A 205 -6.22 -11.45 -4.42
N GLY A 206 -6.03 -11.57 -3.10
CA GLY A 206 -5.22 -12.64 -2.50
C GLY A 206 -5.86 -14.03 -2.54
N VAL A 207 -7.14 -14.14 -2.90
CA VAL A 207 -7.80 -15.45 -3.11
C VAL A 207 -7.61 -15.99 -4.54
N LEU A 208 -7.01 -15.21 -5.45
CA LEU A 208 -6.75 -15.68 -6.81
C LEU A 208 -5.68 -16.77 -6.78
N LEU A 209 -6.07 -17.98 -7.17
CA LEU A 209 -5.20 -19.15 -7.18
C LEU A 209 -4.26 -19.10 -8.39
N ALA A 210 -2.96 -19.36 -8.17
CA ALA A 210 -2.03 -19.57 -9.26
C ALA A 210 -2.43 -20.81 -10.08
N GLU A 211 -2.26 -20.76 -11.40
CA GLU A 211 -2.65 -21.88 -12.27
C GLU A 211 -1.86 -23.16 -11.92
N GLY A 212 -2.59 -24.21 -11.55
CA GLY A 212 -2.01 -25.50 -11.15
C GLY A 212 -1.58 -25.58 -9.68
N ALA A 213 -1.79 -24.54 -8.87
CA ALA A 213 -1.55 -24.60 -7.44
C ALA A 213 -2.57 -25.50 -6.72
N PRO A 214 -2.19 -26.18 -5.62
CA PRO A 214 -3.12 -26.98 -4.82
C PRO A 214 -4.27 -26.13 -4.23
N PRO A 215 -5.49 -26.68 -4.11
CA PRO A 215 -6.59 -25.99 -3.43
C PRO A 215 -6.21 -25.58 -1.99
N GLY A 216 -6.60 -24.37 -1.60
CA GLY A 216 -6.33 -23.81 -0.27
C GLY A 216 -4.97 -23.13 -0.11
N SER A 217 -4.14 -23.06 -1.16
CA SER A 217 -2.87 -22.34 -1.13
C SER A 217 -3.01 -20.81 -1.20
N ALA A 218 -4.01 -20.30 -1.95
CA ALA A 218 -4.27 -18.87 -2.01
C ALA A 218 -5.03 -18.39 -0.77
N VAL A 219 -4.37 -17.55 0.03
CA VAL A 219 -4.97 -16.93 1.22
C VAL A 219 -5.18 -15.45 0.94
N GLY A 220 -6.42 -14.98 1.04
CA GLY A 220 -6.78 -13.56 0.92
C GLY A 220 -7.13 -12.89 2.24
N SER A 221 -7.12 -13.64 3.35
CA SER A 221 -7.34 -13.10 4.69
C SER A 221 -6.54 -13.88 5.72
N GLY A 222 -5.79 -13.19 6.58
CA GLY A 222 -4.87 -13.78 7.53
C GLY A 222 -4.15 -12.73 8.38
N GLY A 223 -3.14 -13.15 9.13
CA GLY A 223 -2.36 -12.27 9.99
C GLY A 223 -2.54 -12.54 11.48
N ASN A 224 -1.79 -11.79 12.28
CA ASN A 224 -1.91 -11.85 13.74
C ASN A 224 -3.33 -11.40 14.15
N PRO A 225 -4.02 -12.05 15.10
CA PRO A 225 -5.35 -11.63 15.52
C PRO A 225 -5.41 -10.14 15.92
N GLY A 226 -6.33 -9.40 15.31
CA GLY A 226 -6.44 -7.94 15.47
C GLY A 226 -5.53 -7.11 14.56
N GLY A 227 -4.59 -7.74 13.84
CA GLY A 227 -3.57 -7.10 13.04
C GLY A 227 -2.35 -6.64 13.85
N SER A 228 -1.21 -6.45 13.18
CA SER A 228 0.00 -5.92 13.82
C SER A 228 0.84 -5.16 12.82
N VAL A 229 1.41 -4.06 13.27
CA VAL A 229 2.36 -3.24 12.52
C VAL A 229 3.73 -3.32 13.18
N PHE A 230 4.74 -3.43 12.34
CA PHE A 230 6.15 -3.45 12.71
C PHE A 230 6.87 -2.31 11.99
N ILE A 231 7.78 -1.64 12.69
CA ILE A 231 8.67 -0.63 12.10
C ILE A 231 10.10 -1.08 12.35
N LEU A 232 10.88 -1.24 11.29
CA LEU A 232 12.33 -1.36 11.37
C LEU A 232 12.92 0.02 11.10
N TRP A 233 13.59 0.58 12.11
CA TRP A 233 14.13 1.93 12.01
C TRP A 233 15.42 1.96 11.18
N ASP A 234 15.65 3.08 10.50
CA ASP A 234 16.76 3.29 9.56
C ASP A 234 18.15 3.25 10.22
N ASP A 235 18.23 3.49 11.53
CA ASP A 235 19.42 3.46 12.38
C ASP A 235 20.00 2.05 12.57
N ASN A 236 19.27 1.02 12.19
CA ASN A 236 19.80 -0.34 12.07
C ASN A 236 20.70 -0.52 10.85
N LEU A 237 20.54 0.33 9.84
CA LEU A 237 21.24 0.17 8.59
C LEU A 237 22.60 0.87 8.67
N PRO A 238 23.70 0.17 8.35
CA PRO A 238 25.01 0.76 8.39
C PRO A 238 25.14 1.85 7.31
N ALA A 239 25.75 2.98 7.69
CA ALA A 239 26.12 4.01 6.73
C ALA A 239 27.12 3.45 5.70
N GLY A 240 26.83 3.62 4.40
CA GLY A 240 27.72 3.17 3.34
C GLY A 240 27.06 3.03 1.98
N ALA A 241 27.91 2.84 0.96
CA ALA A 241 27.47 2.60 -0.42
C ALA A 241 26.88 1.20 -0.65
N LEU A 242 27.07 0.26 0.28
CA LEU A 242 26.50 -1.09 0.27
C LEU A 242 26.23 -1.57 1.70
N TRP A 243 25.20 -2.40 1.85
CA TRP A 243 24.93 -3.14 3.07
C TRP A 243 25.82 -4.39 3.18
N PRO A 244 25.96 -4.97 4.38
CA PRO A 244 26.56 -6.28 4.57
C PRO A 244 25.93 -7.34 3.67
N ALA A 245 26.75 -8.28 3.21
CA ALA A 245 26.29 -9.45 2.48
C ALA A 245 25.31 -10.27 3.33
N ASN A 246 24.28 -10.85 2.68
CA ASN A 246 23.27 -11.68 3.32
C ASN A 246 22.60 -11.03 4.56
N LEU A 247 22.39 -9.71 4.54
CA LEU A 247 21.81 -8.98 5.66
C LEU A 247 20.35 -9.42 5.89
N THR A 248 20.07 -9.94 7.08
CA THR A 248 18.72 -10.31 7.51
C THR A 248 18.43 -9.72 8.90
N PHE A 249 17.29 -9.06 9.04
CA PHE A 249 16.73 -8.65 10.32
C PHE A 249 15.59 -9.60 10.72
N THR A 250 15.39 -9.79 12.02
CA THR A 250 14.26 -10.55 12.56
C THR A 250 13.58 -9.69 13.62
N MET A 251 12.33 -9.32 13.38
CA MET A 251 11.55 -8.53 14.34
C MET A 251 11.43 -9.29 15.66
N GLY A 252 11.50 -8.58 16.78
CA GLY A 252 11.52 -9.16 18.13
C GLY A 252 12.87 -9.74 18.59
N ALA A 253 13.86 -9.89 17.72
CA ALA A 253 15.24 -10.18 18.14
C ALA A 253 15.95 -8.90 18.60
N LEU A 254 16.85 -8.97 19.59
CA LEU A 254 17.60 -7.81 20.11
C LEU A 254 19.12 -7.94 19.85
N PRO A 255 19.86 -6.81 19.70
CA PRO A 255 19.38 -5.42 19.68
C PRO A 255 19.24 -4.87 18.25
N ILE A 256 18.02 -4.58 17.83
CA ILE A 256 17.68 -3.73 16.68
C ILE A 256 16.72 -2.64 17.15
N SER A 257 16.77 -1.46 16.55
CA SER A 257 15.75 -0.44 16.78
C SER A 257 14.48 -0.82 16.04
N GLN A 258 13.39 -0.98 16.77
CA GLN A 258 12.15 -1.50 16.22
C GLN A 258 10.93 -0.99 16.96
N THR A 259 9.79 -1.02 16.29
CA THR A 259 8.48 -0.81 16.90
C THR A 259 7.59 -2.01 16.61
N ARG A 260 6.76 -2.38 17.57
CA ARG A 260 5.62 -3.30 17.37
C ARG A 260 4.35 -2.69 17.94
N ILE A 261 3.31 -2.61 17.12
CA ILE A 261 1.98 -2.15 17.54
C ILE A 261 0.99 -3.26 17.19
N ASP A 262 0.39 -3.87 18.20
CA ASP A 262 -0.66 -4.86 18.00
C ASP A 262 -2.03 -4.16 18.00
N GLY A 263 -2.94 -4.58 17.12
CA GLY A 263 -4.34 -4.15 17.16
C GLY A 263 -5.00 -4.55 18.48
N GLY A 264 -6.01 -3.79 18.89
CA GLY A 264 -6.64 -3.94 20.19
C GLY A 264 -8.11 -3.56 20.22
N SER A 265 -8.67 -3.47 21.42
CA SER A 265 -10.08 -3.12 21.62
C SER A 265 -10.23 -2.17 22.79
N VAL A 266 -11.06 -1.14 22.60
CA VAL A 266 -11.50 -0.24 23.66
C VAL A 266 -13.01 -0.37 23.79
N ALA A 267 -13.47 -0.84 24.96
CA ALA A 267 -14.86 -1.18 25.20
C ALA A 267 -15.81 -0.02 24.85
N GLY A 268 -16.82 -0.32 24.02
CA GLY A 268 -17.81 0.65 23.54
C GLY A 268 -17.30 1.62 22.48
N GLN A 269 -16.01 1.59 22.12
CA GLN A 269 -15.40 2.48 21.14
C GLN A 269 -15.01 1.76 19.86
N TYR A 270 -14.08 0.81 19.91
CA TYR A 270 -13.66 0.07 18.72
C TYR A 270 -13.04 -1.28 19.05
N THR A 271 -12.99 -2.14 18.04
CA THR A 271 -12.21 -3.39 18.03
C THR A 271 -11.45 -3.45 16.73
N ASN A 272 -10.15 -3.62 16.80
CA ASN A 272 -9.34 -3.89 15.63
C ASN A 272 -9.48 -5.34 15.18
N ASP A 273 -9.47 -5.55 13.87
CA ASP A 273 -9.49 -6.89 13.25
C ASP A 273 -8.31 -7.04 12.27
N ARG A 274 -8.02 -6.00 11.49
CA ARG A 274 -6.99 -5.96 10.43
C ARG A 274 -6.11 -4.72 10.54
N PHE A 275 -5.75 -4.31 11.75
CA PHE A 275 -4.88 -3.17 11.99
C PHE A 275 -3.56 -3.28 11.20
N GLY A 276 -3.29 -2.27 10.37
CA GLY A 276 -2.11 -2.20 9.50
C GLY A 276 -2.34 -2.73 8.08
N GLU A 277 -3.58 -2.99 7.67
CA GLU A 277 -3.87 -3.41 6.29
C GLU A 277 -3.65 -2.27 5.28
N GLU A 278 -3.81 -1.02 5.72
CA GLU A 278 -3.42 0.18 4.97
C GLU A 278 -2.43 1.03 5.77
N ILE A 279 -1.42 1.60 5.09
CA ILE A 279 -0.33 2.35 5.72
C ILE A 279 0.01 3.59 4.89
N LEU A 280 0.02 4.75 5.53
CA LEU A 280 0.63 5.98 5.01
C LEU A 280 1.53 6.59 6.08
N GLY A 281 2.67 7.16 5.72
CA GLY A 281 3.53 7.84 6.68
C GLY A 281 4.43 8.86 6.00
N GLY A 282 5.04 9.73 6.80
CA GLY A 282 6.07 10.66 6.32
C GLY A 282 5.59 12.09 6.07
N LEU A 283 4.28 12.35 6.13
CA LEU A 283 3.68 13.68 5.96
C LEU A 283 3.21 14.27 7.30
N ASP A 284 3.03 15.58 7.35
CA ASP A 284 2.68 16.34 8.56
C ASP A 284 1.22 16.82 8.52
N TYR A 285 0.35 16.15 9.28
CA TYR A 285 -1.08 16.45 9.30
C TYR A 285 -1.47 17.52 10.34
N ASN A 286 -0.55 17.86 11.26
CA ASN A 286 -0.81 18.76 12.38
C ASN A 286 -0.01 20.08 12.32
N GLY A 287 0.81 20.27 11.31
CA GLY A 287 1.63 21.46 11.07
C GLY A 287 2.73 21.67 12.11
N ASP A 288 3.23 20.62 12.76
CA ASP A 288 4.32 20.69 13.73
C ASP A 288 5.72 20.41 13.14
N ALA A 289 5.77 20.16 11.83
CA ALA A 289 6.94 19.80 11.02
C ALA A 289 7.60 18.46 11.40
N ALA A 290 6.96 17.65 12.26
CA ALA A 290 7.36 16.27 12.47
C ALA A 290 6.47 15.34 11.62
N PRO A 291 7.05 14.29 11.01
CA PRO A 291 6.26 13.33 10.26
C PRO A 291 5.24 12.60 11.14
N ASP A 292 4.06 12.35 10.58
CA ASP A 292 2.99 11.55 11.16
C ASP A 292 2.85 10.21 10.43
N VAL A 293 2.07 9.29 11.02
CA VAL A 293 1.79 8.00 10.40
C VAL A 293 0.33 7.58 10.61
N PHE A 294 -0.29 7.08 9.55
CA PHE A 294 -1.63 6.53 9.51
C PHE A 294 -1.60 5.01 9.35
N PHE A 295 -2.40 4.32 10.16
CA PHE A 295 -2.67 2.89 10.01
C PHE A 295 -4.18 2.64 9.89
N GLY A 296 -4.55 1.95 8.82
CA GLY A 296 -5.92 1.53 8.54
C GLY A 296 -6.26 0.15 9.11
N ASP A 297 -7.55 -0.06 9.34
CA ASP A 297 -8.15 -1.33 9.71
C ASP A 297 -9.50 -1.46 9.01
N ILE A 298 -9.45 -2.04 7.82
CA ILE A 298 -10.57 -2.20 6.89
C ILE A 298 -11.82 -2.87 7.50
N THR A 299 -11.66 -3.87 8.38
CA THR A 299 -12.79 -4.58 9.01
C THR A 299 -12.97 -4.27 10.48
N GLY A 300 -12.27 -3.25 10.98
CA GLY A 300 -12.42 -2.75 12.34
C GLY A 300 -13.87 -2.43 12.68
N GLN A 301 -14.26 -2.76 13.91
CA GLN A 301 -15.56 -2.40 14.44
C GLN A 301 -15.48 -1.01 15.09
N ALA A 302 -16.45 -0.13 14.80
CA ALA A 302 -16.49 1.21 15.40
C ALA A 302 -17.84 1.51 16.06
N THR A 303 -17.85 1.68 17.38
CA THR A 303 -19.01 2.09 18.21
C THR A 303 -20.24 1.19 18.00
N GLY A 304 -20.03 -0.12 17.90
CA GLY A 304 -21.11 -1.09 17.62
C GLY A 304 -21.43 -1.28 16.14
N ARG A 305 -20.76 -0.57 15.22
CA ARG A 305 -20.87 -0.79 13.77
C ARG A 305 -19.84 -1.81 13.32
N ASP A 306 -20.31 -3.01 12.99
CA ASP A 306 -19.46 -4.11 12.52
C ASP A 306 -18.89 -3.81 11.14
N ALA A 307 -17.60 -4.10 10.92
CA ALA A 307 -16.88 -3.82 9.68
C ALA A 307 -17.09 -2.39 9.15
N ALA A 308 -17.20 -1.41 10.05
CA ALA A 308 -17.28 -0.01 9.67
C ALA A 308 -15.94 0.51 9.14
N GLY A 309 -14.85 -0.13 9.57
CA GLY A 309 -13.49 0.33 9.37
C GLY A 309 -13.05 1.30 10.45
N VAL A 310 -11.77 1.26 10.79
CA VAL A 310 -11.13 2.15 11.78
C VAL A 310 -9.82 2.66 11.19
N GLY A 311 -9.46 3.90 11.50
CA GLY A 311 -8.16 4.48 11.14
C GLY A 311 -7.48 5.08 12.37
N HIS A 312 -6.15 5.08 12.40
CA HIS A 312 -5.37 5.61 13.50
C HIS A 312 -4.25 6.51 12.97
N VAL A 313 -4.23 7.78 13.41
CA VAL A 313 -3.16 8.74 13.10
C VAL A 313 -2.32 8.97 14.35
N PHE A 314 -1.05 8.62 14.27
CA PHE A 314 -0.05 8.90 15.30
C PHE A 314 0.71 10.15 14.93
N PHE A 315 0.61 11.17 15.78
CA PHE A 315 1.32 12.43 15.55
C PHE A 315 2.76 12.33 16.08
N THR A 316 3.72 12.93 15.34
CA THR A 316 5.15 12.83 15.64
C THR A 316 5.60 11.36 15.72
N ALA A 317 5.60 10.67 14.57
CA ALA A 317 5.82 9.22 14.46
C ALA A 317 7.14 8.74 15.09
N ALA A 318 8.19 9.59 15.16
CA ALA A 318 9.43 9.34 15.88
C ALA A 318 9.25 8.83 17.32
N ARG A 319 8.15 9.21 17.99
CA ARG A 319 7.83 8.76 19.37
C ARG A 319 7.52 7.26 19.47
N LEU A 320 7.25 6.62 18.33
CA LEU A 320 7.05 5.18 18.23
C LEU A 320 8.36 4.40 18.34
N LYS A 321 9.53 5.03 18.13
CA LYS A 321 10.84 4.36 18.11
C LYS A 321 11.08 3.58 19.41
N ASN A 322 11.45 2.30 19.26
CA ASN A 322 11.73 1.37 20.37
C ASN A 322 10.55 1.11 21.31
N ARG A 323 9.31 1.15 20.80
CA ARG A 323 8.10 0.87 21.57
C ARG A 323 7.43 -0.44 21.15
N SER A 324 6.83 -1.12 22.12
CA SER A 324 5.94 -2.26 21.90
C SER A 324 4.68 -2.09 22.73
N PHE A 325 3.51 -2.03 22.10
CA PHE A 325 2.23 -1.87 22.80
C PHE A 325 1.05 -2.38 21.98
N THR A 326 -0.13 -2.42 22.60
CA THR A 326 -1.40 -2.77 21.96
C THR A 326 -2.32 -1.56 21.92
N MET A 327 -3.11 -1.41 20.87
CA MET A 327 -4.06 -0.29 20.71
C MET A 327 -5.13 -0.20 21.81
N SER A 328 -5.35 -1.25 22.60
CA SER A 328 -6.18 -1.20 23.81
C SER A 328 -5.65 -0.22 24.87
N ALA A 329 -4.35 0.09 24.86
CA ALA A 329 -3.69 0.97 25.81
C ALA A 329 -2.44 1.64 25.18
N PRO A 330 -2.62 2.57 24.23
CA PRO A 330 -1.50 3.28 23.62
C PRO A 330 -0.78 4.14 24.67
N PRO A 331 0.55 4.34 24.54
CA PRO A 331 1.30 5.21 25.44
C PRO A 331 0.74 6.63 25.47
N VAL A 332 0.54 7.16 26.68
CA VAL A 332 -0.08 8.49 26.90
C VAL A 332 0.77 9.65 26.39
N ASP A 333 2.06 9.42 26.15
CA ASP A 333 3.01 10.38 25.60
C ASP A 333 2.98 10.45 24.06
N ILE A 334 2.16 9.64 23.39
CA ILE A 334 1.98 9.67 21.94
C ILE A 334 0.60 10.25 21.64
N ALA A 335 0.57 11.36 20.91
CA ALA A 335 -0.68 11.93 20.46
C ALA A 335 -1.29 11.06 19.34
N LEU A 336 -2.57 10.75 19.47
CA LEU A 336 -3.28 9.81 18.62
C LEU A 336 -4.68 10.32 18.31
N THR A 337 -5.07 10.24 17.04
CA THR A 337 -6.48 10.32 16.61
C THR A 337 -6.94 8.95 16.16
N THR A 338 -8.10 8.52 16.65
CA THR A 338 -8.80 7.34 16.12
C THR A 338 -10.02 7.79 15.31
N ILE A 339 -10.12 7.32 14.08
CA ILE A 339 -11.15 7.66 13.12
C ILE A 339 -12.09 6.46 12.99
N PHE A 340 -13.38 6.68 13.18
CA PHE A 340 -14.41 5.66 13.08
C PHE A 340 -15.15 5.78 11.75
N GLY A 341 -15.18 4.68 10.97
CA GLY A 341 -15.88 4.63 9.70
C GLY A 341 -17.38 4.90 9.81
N PRO A 342 -18.03 5.38 8.73
CA PRO A 342 -19.33 6.06 8.80
C PRO A 342 -20.51 5.13 9.14
N SER A 343 -20.52 3.89 8.64
CA SER A 343 -21.62 2.94 8.82
C SER A 343 -21.13 1.50 8.88
N ALA A 344 -21.95 0.57 9.37
CA ALA A 344 -21.60 -0.85 9.36
C ALA A 344 -21.36 -1.34 7.93
N GLY A 345 -20.34 -2.18 7.75
CA GLY A 345 -19.94 -2.74 6.46
C GLY A 345 -19.38 -1.74 5.45
N ALA A 346 -19.09 -0.49 5.85
CA ALA A 346 -18.56 0.56 4.98
C ALA A 346 -17.07 0.39 4.62
N ILE A 347 -16.37 -0.45 5.40
CA ILE A 347 -14.94 -0.76 5.26
C ILE A 347 -14.03 0.47 5.13
N PHE A 348 -14.24 1.46 6.00
CA PHE A 348 -13.37 2.63 6.09
C PHE A 348 -11.89 2.23 6.28
N SER A 349 -10.98 3.01 5.71
CA SER A 349 -9.53 2.73 5.67
C SER A 349 -9.14 1.51 4.83
N ASP A 350 -9.97 1.09 3.86
CA ASP A 350 -9.58 0.14 2.81
C ASP A 350 -8.43 0.72 1.95
N THR A 351 -8.58 1.98 1.54
CA THR A 351 -7.58 2.72 0.77
C THR A 351 -7.43 4.13 1.33
N ALA A 352 -6.20 4.63 1.42
CA ALA A 352 -5.90 6.02 1.73
C ALA A 352 -4.87 6.63 0.76
N ALA A 353 -4.91 7.95 0.64
CA ALA A 353 -3.88 8.76 -0.01
C ALA A 353 -3.69 10.06 0.81
N HIS A 354 -2.56 10.73 0.64
CA HIS A 354 -2.26 11.95 1.38
C HIS A 354 -1.44 12.94 0.54
N GLY A 355 -1.43 14.20 0.95
CA GLY A 355 -0.77 15.29 0.24
C GLY A 355 -1.41 16.63 0.61
N ASP A 356 -0.81 17.73 0.20
CA ASP A 356 -1.35 19.07 0.43
C ASP A 356 -2.33 19.42 -0.70
N PHE A 357 -3.59 18.98 -0.55
CA PHE A 357 -4.61 19.13 -1.59
C PHE A 357 -5.11 20.58 -1.72
N ASP A 358 -4.86 21.42 -0.72
CA ASP A 358 -5.27 22.82 -0.75
C ASP A 358 -4.17 23.89 -0.72
N ASN A 359 -2.91 23.45 -0.72
CA ASN A 359 -1.70 24.27 -0.73
C ASN A 359 -1.68 25.28 0.42
N ASP A 360 -1.97 24.80 1.64
CA ASP A 360 -1.83 25.60 2.87
C ASP A 360 -0.56 25.29 3.67
N GLY A 361 0.23 24.32 3.20
CA GLY A 361 1.50 23.90 3.78
C GLY A 361 1.37 22.89 4.91
N ILE A 362 0.19 22.32 5.11
CA ILE A 362 -0.08 21.21 6.03
C ILE A 362 -0.71 20.09 5.22
N ASP A 363 -0.20 18.87 5.36
CA ASP A 363 -0.67 17.74 4.56
C ASP A 363 -2.07 17.29 5.00
N ASP A 364 -2.84 16.81 4.03
CA ASP A 364 -4.19 16.31 4.19
C ASP A 364 -4.25 14.78 4.06
N LEU A 365 -5.34 14.19 4.53
CA LEU A 365 -5.58 12.75 4.43
C LEU A 365 -6.89 12.47 3.69
N ALA A 366 -6.82 11.81 2.54
CA ALA A 366 -7.96 11.26 1.81
C ALA A 366 -8.12 9.77 2.14
N VAL A 367 -9.25 9.37 2.72
CA VAL A 367 -9.52 7.96 3.08
C VAL A 367 -10.88 7.51 2.59
N SER A 368 -10.93 6.30 2.05
CA SER A 368 -12.13 5.70 1.49
C SER A 368 -12.98 4.96 2.53
N SER A 369 -14.29 4.91 2.26
CA SER A 369 -15.29 3.96 2.75
C SER A 369 -16.00 3.38 1.53
N PRO A 370 -15.35 2.51 0.75
CA PRO A 370 -15.75 2.22 -0.63
C PRO A 370 -17.09 1.50 -0.76
N THR A 371 -17.57 0.81 0.27
CA THR A 371 -18.88 0.12 0.26
C THR A 371 -19.98 0.89 1.01
N ALA A 372 -19.67 2.09 1.52
CA ALA A 372 -20.67 2.94 2.13
C ALA A 372 -21.79 3.27 1.13
N SER A 373 -23.00 3.51 1.66
CA SER A 373 -24.21 3.69 0.85
C SER A 373 -24.79 5.11 0.99
N PRO A 374 -24.09 6.15 0.52
CA PRO A 374 -24.52 7.53 0.69
C PRO A 374 -25.84 7.79 -0.03
N PHE A 375 -26.74 8.54 0.64
CA PHE A 375 -28.07 8.87 0.10
C PHE A 375 -28.90 7.65 -0.36
N GLY A 376 -28.62 6.47 0.20
CA GLY A 376 -29.28 5.21 -0.17
C GLY A 376 -28.75 4.56 -1.45
N ARG A 377 -27.65 5.07 -2.04
CA ARG A 377 -26.99 4.47 -3.19
C ARG A 377 -26.11 3.32 -2.71
N VAL A 378 -26.60 2.09 -2.87
CA VAL A 378 -25.94 0.89 -2.31
C VAL A 378 -24.52 0.77 -2.83
N SER A 379 -23.53 0.68 -1.94
CA SER A 379 -22.11 0.49 -2.26
C SER A 379 -21.53 1.51 -3.27
N ALA A 380 -22.08 2.72 -3.32
CA ALA A 380 -21.54 3.78 -4.16
C ALA A 380 -20.15 4.24 -3.64
N GLY A 381 -19.93 4.16 -2.33
CA GLY A 381 -18.70 4.56 -1.67
C GLY A 381 -18.67 6.04 -1.28
N ILE A 382 -17.83 6.35 -0.29
CA ILE A 382 -17.54 7.71 0.17
C ILE A 382 -16.03 7.86 0.28
N MET A 383 -15.47 8.91 -0.29
CA MET A 383 -14.12 9.37 -0.02
C MET A 383 -14.19 10.54 0.98
N HIS A 384 -13.42 10.47 2.05
CA HIS A 384 -13.34 11.48 3.09
C HIS A 384 -11.98 12.19 2.99
N VAL A 385 -11.98 13.49 2.66
CA VAL A 385 -10.78 14.33 2.75
C VAL A 385 -10.79 15.02 4.11
N ILE A 386 -9.88 14.62 4.98
CA ILE A 386 -9.68 15.18 6.31
C ILE A 386 -8.55 16.19 6.20
N TRP A 387 -8.89 17.47 6.35
CA TRP A 387 -7.95 18.55 6.13
C TRP A 387 -6.94 18.68 7.27
N GLY A 388 -5.67 18.80 6.91
CA GLY A 388 -4.58 19.17 7.79
C GLY A 388 -4.89 20.48 8.52
N ARG A 389 -4.33 20.63 9.72
CA ARG A 389 -4.48 21.87 10.48
C ARG A 389 -3.37 22.05 11.49
N SER A 390 -3.11 23.29 11.88
CA SER A 390 -2.24 23.54 13.02
C SER A 390 -2.84 22.96 14.31
N GLY A 391 -2.04 22.10 14.96
CA GLY A 391 -2.35 21.35 16.17
C GLY A 391 -3.07 20.03 15.89
N ASN A 392 -2.86 19.07 16.80
CA ASN A 392 -3.43 17.72 16.69
C ASN A 392 -4.93 17.72 16.45
N TRP A 393 -5.38 16.75 15.66
CA TRP A 393 -6.80 16.46 15.48
C TRP A 393 -7.45 15.97 16.79
N PRO A 394 -8.80 15.99 16.87
CA PRO A 394 -9.51 15.43 18.02
C PRO A 394 -9.17 13.96 18.21
N ALA A 395 -8.97 13.55 19.47
CA ALA A 395 -8.61 12.15 19.80
C ALA A 395 -9.57 11.10 19.18
N VAL A 396 -10.83 11.48 18.95
CA VAL A 396 -11.81 10.68 18.22
C VAL A 396 -12.47 11.52 17.14
N VAL A 397 -12.49 10.98 15.91
CA VAL A 397 -13.25 11.50 14.77
C VAL A 397 -14.25 10.42 14.36
N ASP A 398 -15.55 10.68 14.47
CA ASP A 398 -16.57 9.72 14.05
C ASP A 398 -17.24 10.17 12.76
N LEU A 399 -17.06 9.41 11.68
CA LEU A 399 -17.60 9.76 10.36
C LEU A 399 -19.10 9.49 10.21
N LEU A 400 -19.80 8.98 11.24
CA LEU A 400 -21.26 8.95 11.25
C LEU A 400 -21.79 10.38 11.10
N ASP A 401 -22.67 10.63 10.13
CA ASP A 401 -23.18 12.00 9.85
C ASP A 401 -23.69 12.74 11.10
N ALA A 402 -24.37 12.04 12.02
CA ALA A 402 -24.89 12.63 13.25
C ALA A 402 -23.83 12.90 14.33
N ARG A 403 -22.62 12.37 14.20
CA ARG A 403 -21.51 12.48 15.17
C ARG A 403 -20.23 13.08 14.57
N LYS A 404 -20.25 13.41 13.27
CA LYS A 404 -19.15 14.06 12.56
C LYS A 404 -18.77 15.36 13.26
N PRO A 405 -17.46 15.63 13.47
CA PRO A 405 -17.04 16.86 14.12
C PRO A 405 -17.51 18.08 13.32
N SER A 406 -17.79 19.18 14.03
CA SER A 406 -18.08 20.44 13.35
C SER A 406 -16.84 20.94 12.57
N PRO A 407 -17.00 21.66 11.45
CA PRO A 407 -15.87 22.22 10.69
C PRO A 407 -14.94 23.15 11.50
N ALA A 408 -15.42 23.72 12.61
CA ALA A 408 -14.59 24.51 13.52
C ALA A 408 -13.57 23.67 14.31
N LEU A 409 -13.85 22.38 14.49
CA LEU A 409 -12.99 21.44 15.21
C LEU A 409 -12.06 20.72 14.24
N LEU A 410 -12.61 20.18 13.16
CA LEU A 410 -11.86 19.52 12.08
C LEU A 410 -12.71 19.62 10.81
N ARG A 411 -12.13 20.10 9.72
CA ARG A 411 -12.82 20.14 8.42
C ARG A 411 -12.71 18.77 7.78
N ILE A 412 -13.83 18.29 7.23
CA ILE A 412 -13.89 17.02 6.49
C ILE A 412 -14.77 17.26 5.28
N THR A 413 -14.25 16.95 4.10
CA THR A 413 -15.00 17.02 2.84
C THR A 413 -15.32 15.60 2.38
N ASP A 414 -16.60 15.31 2.22
CA ASP A 414 -17.05 14.03 1.67
C ASP A 414 -17.28 14.14 0.16
N ILE A 415 -16.72 13.20 -0.59
CA ILE A 415 -16.97 12.99 -2.02
C ILE A 415 -17.69 11.65 -2.15
N PHE A 416 -18.86 11.68 -2.81
CA PHE A 416 -19.79 10.55 -2.83
C PHE A 416 -19.81 9.88 -4.19
N GLY A 417 -19.77 8.55 -4.21
CA GLY A 417 -20.03 7.76 -5.42
C GLY A 417 -21.39 8.10 -6.04
N ALA A 418 -21.47 8.06 -7.36
CA ALA A 418 -22.60 8.61 -8.09
C ALA A 418 -23.80 7.65 -8.17
N ARG A 419 -23.55 6.34 -8.20
CA ARG A 419 -24.52 5.29 -8.51
C ARG A 419 -24.37 4.05 -7.63
N GLY A 420 -25.46 3.32 -7.56
CA GLY A 420 -25.64 2.11 -6.77
C GLY A 420 -27.12 1.94 -6.44
N ASP A 421 -27.65 0.75 -6.69
CA ASP A 421 -29.04 0.42 -6.37
C ASP A 421 -29.16 -0.94 -5.68
N VAL A 422 -30.35 -1.23 -5.17
CA VAL A 422 -30.65 -2.53 -4.53
C VAL A 422 -30.91 -3.65 -5.54
N SER A 423 -30.84 -3.36 -6.85
CA SER A 423 -31.05 -4.35 -7.91
C SER A 423 -29.76 -5.14 -8.13
N ALA A 424 -29.88 -6.40 -8.54
CA ALA A 424 -28.71 -7.26 -8.75
C ALA A 424 -27.82 -6.84 -9.94
N SER A 425 -28.24 -5.86 -10.75
CA SER A 425 -27.55 -5.45 -11.97
C SER A 425 -26.52 -4.35 -11.80
N ASP A 426 -26.67 -3.45 -10.82
CA ASP A 426 -25.71 -2.37 -10.51
C ASP A 426 -25.24 -2.55 -9.07
N ARG A 427 -23.98 -2.92 -8.89
CA ARG A 427 -23.42 -3.25 -7.57
C ARG A 427 -22.92 -2.03 -6.81
N GLY A 428 -23.08 -0.83 -7.37
CA GLY A 428 -22.57 0.42 -6.84
C GLY A 428 -21.13 0.69 -7.24
N ASP A 429 -20.82 1.96 -7.49
CA ASP A 429 -19.56 2.41 -8.10
C ASP A 429 -18.32 1.92 -7.31
N THR A 430 -18.43 1.78 -5.99
CA THR A 430 -17.32 1.39 -5.10
C THR A 430 -16.15 2.37 -5.24
N LEU A 431 -16.42 3.64 -4.90
CA LEU A 431 -15.49 4.76 -5.05
C LEU A 431 -14.25 4.62 -4.16
N MET A 432 -13.09 4.90 -4.75
CA MET A 432 -11.76 4.92 -4.13
C MET A 432 -11.38 3.58 -3.48
N TYR A 433 -11.47 2.50 -4.26
CA TYR A 433 -10.94 1.18 -3.88
C TYR A 433 -9.42 1.04 -4.14
N SER A 434 -8.83 2.06 -4.74
CA SER A 434 -7.39 2.27 -4.92
C SER A 434 -7.18 3.75 -5.25
N ALA A 435 -6.07 4.31 -4.80
CA ALA A 435 -5.75 5.71 -4.96
C ALA A 435 -4.24 5.97 -5.08
N ALA A 436 -3.91 7.09 -5.71
CA ALA A 436 -2.59 7.71 -5.67
C ALA A 436 -2.75 9.24 -5.67
N SER A 437 -1.81 9.94 -5.06
CA SER A 437 -1.79 11.40 -5.02
C SER A 437 -0.42 11.95 -5.42
N ALA A 438 -0.44 13.12 -6.07
CA ALA A 438 0.70 13.95 -6.41
C ALA A 438 0.21 15.22 -7.12
N ASP A 439 1.00 16.29 -7.15
CA ASP A 439 0.79 17.45 -8.05
C ASP A 439 1.04 17.05 -9.52
N MET A 440 -0.01 16.56 -10.19
CA MET A 440 0.08 15.94 -11.51
C MET A 440 0.05 16.98 -12.64
N ASP A 441 -0.62 18.11 -12.41
CA ASP A 441 -0.71 19.21 -13.37
C ASP A 441 0.24 20.39 -13.09
N ARG A 442 0.97 20.34 -11.97
CA ARG A 442 1.98 21.32 -11.53
C ARG A 442 1.38 22.66 -11.14
N ASP A 443 0.19 22.67 -10.57
CA ASP A 443 -0.46 23.86 -10.02
C ASP A 443 -0.05 24.16 -8.57
N GLY A 444 0.70 23.25 -7.94
CA GLY A 444 1.18 23.35 -6.57
C GLY A 444 0.20 22.83 -5.52
N ARG A 445 -0.88 22.15 -5.91
CA ARG A 445 -1.75 21.34 -5.04
C ARG A 445 -1.58 19.89 -5.45
N ASP A 446 -1.60 18.99 -4.48
CA ASP A 446 -1.67 17.58 -4.83
C ASP A 446 -3.04 17.25 -5.44
N ASP A 447 -3.02 16.39 -6.45
CA ASP A 447 -4.19 15.83 -7.10
C ASP A 447 -4.41 14.39 -6.64
N LEU A 448 -5.58 13.84 -6.94
CA LEU A 448 -5.93 12.45 -6.66
C LEU A 448 -6.26 11.70 -7.96
N ILE A 449 -5.62 10.55 -8.17
CA ILE A 449 -6.12 9.50 -9.05
C ILE A 449 -6.80 8.46 -8.19
N VAL A 450 -8.08 8.20 -8.44
CA VAL A 450 -8.86 7.18 -7.73
C VAL A 450 -9.62 6.32 -8.72
N ASN A 451 -9.98 5.10 -8.34
CA ASN A 451 -10.88 4.28 -9.14
C ASN A 451 -12.31 4.26 -8.59
N GLU A 452 -13.23 3.80 -9.43
CA GLU A 452 -14.50 3.22 -9.00
C GLU A 452 -14.49 1.79 -9.51
N MET A 453 -14.30 0.81 -8.62
CA MET A 453 -14.05 -0.59 -9.01
C MET A 453 -15.18 -1.14 -9.89
N ARG A 454 -16.41 -0.68 -9.66
CA ARG A 454 -17.61 -1.06 -10.38
C ARG A 454 -18.33 0.17 -10.92
N GLY A 455 -17.56 1.20 -11.28
CA GLY A 455 -18.09 2.40 -11.90
C GLY A 455 -18.84 2.11 -13.19
N ASN A 456 -19.92 2.85 -13.45
CA ASN A 456 -20.79 2.59 -14.60
C ASN A 456 -20.27 3.12 -15.95
N GLY A 457 -19.06 3.67 -16.04
CA GLY A 457 -18.56 4.26 -17.28
C GLY A 457 -19.33 5.51 -17.72
N VAL A 458 -19.00 5.98 -18.92
CA VAL A 458 -19.64 7.15 -19.54
C VAL A 458 -20.74 6.77 -20.55
N SER A 459 -20.80 5.51 -20.97
CA SER A 459 -21.78 5.03 -21.95
C SER A 459 -23.15 4.81 -21.26
N PRO A 460 -24.27 5.20 -21.90
CA PRO A 460 -25.61 5.02 -21.30
C PRO A 460 -25.99 3.58 -20.94
N ALA A 461 -25.36 2.58 -21.59
CA ALA A 461 -25.62 1.16 -21.36
C ALA A 461 -24.51 0.46 -20.57
N ALA A 462 -23.46 1.19 -20.16
CA ALA A 462 -22.41 0.61 -19.34
C ALA A 462 -22.89 0.49 -17.90
N THR A 463 -22.59 -0.65 -17.29
CA THR A 463 -22.88 -0.95 -15.89
C THR A 463 -21.73 -1.77 -15.34
N ASP A 464 -21.21 -1.41 -14.16
CA ASP A 464 -20.10 -2.09 -13.49
C ASP A 464 -18.86 -2.32 -14.39
N VAL A 465 -18.50 -1.36 -15.23
CA VAL A 465 -17.35 -1.46 -16.17
C VAL A 465 -16.03 -0.93 -15.60
N GLY A 466 -16.10 -0.28 -14.43
CA GLY A 466 -14.98 0.38 -13.77
C GLY A 466 -14.71 1.79 -14.32
N ASN A 467 -14.37 2.71 -13.42
CA ASN A 467 -13.89 4.05 -13.78
C ASN A 467 -12.51 4.31 -13.17
N LEU A 468 -11.74 5.17 -13.85
CA LEU A 468 -10.58 5.85 -13.29
C LEU A 468 -10.89 7.34 -13.32
N LEU A 469 -10.76 8.00 -12.17
CA LEU A 469 -11.07 9.40 -11.96
C LEU A 469 -9.79 10.14 -11.62
N VAL A 470 -9.61 11.33 -12.20
CA VAL A 470 -8.58 12.28 -11.79
C VAL A 470 -9.29 13.49 -11.20
N ILE A 471 -9.00 13.79 -9.95
CA ILE A 471 -9.63 14.85 -9.17
C ILE A 471 -8.52 15.83 -8.82
N GLY A 472 -8.52 17.00 -9.46
CA GLY A 472 -7.53 18.01 -9.14
C GLY A 472 -7.73 18.58 -7.73
N GLY A 473 -6.66 18.87 -6.99
CA GLY A 473 -6.73 19.39 -5.62
C GLY A 473 -7.61 20.65 -5.53
N ALA A 474 -7.49 21.54 -6.52
CA ALA A 474 -8.30 22.75 -6.64
C ALA A 474 -9.83 22.51 -6.78
N ALA A 475 -10.24 21.29 -7.17
CA ALA A 475 -11.65 20.92 -7.29
C ALA A 475 -12.26 20.41 -5.98
N ILE A 476 -11.44 20.11 -4.97
CA ILE A 476 -11.90 19.60 -3.67
C ILE A 476 -12.34 20.80 -2.80
N PRO A 477 -13.62 20.94 -2.46
CA PRO A 477 -14.08 22.09 -1.71
C PRO A 477 -13.66 21.99 -0.24
N LYS A 478 -12.96 23.00 0.29
CA LYS A 478 -12.70 23.16 1.74
C LYS A 478 -13.97 23.73 2.41
N GLN A 479 -14.89 22.87 2.84
CA GLN A 479 -16.15 23.28 3.49
C GLN A 479 -16.00 23.54 4.99
#